data_AF-A0A947AKC4-F1
#
_entry.id   AF-A0A947AKC4-F1
#
_cell.length_a   1.000
_cell.length_b   1.000
_cell.length_c   1.000
_cell.angle_alpha   90.00
_cell.angle_beta   90.00
_cell.angle_gamma   90.00
#
_symmetry.space_group_name_H-M   'P 1'
#
loop_
_entity.id
_entity.type
_entity.pdbx_description
1 polymer ?
#
loop_
_entity_poly.entity_id
_entity_poly.type
_entity_poly.pdbx_seq_one_letter_code
_entity_poly.pdbx_strand_id
1 'polypeptide(L)'
;MLRILLLLIPLLIFGCVNGKEIKDFKSDGCSLFPDRSLISQEDWCTCCFEHDIVYWQGGTKAERLKADKALRDCVFQKTGDEKLAKVMYAGVRIGGSPYFYNWYRWGYGWSYERKYVELTKEEKKQVKIKLEKYFSSNPKHPCK
;
A
#
# COMPACT_ATOMS: atom_id res chain seq x y z
N MET A 1 -13.06 -24.33 61.63
CA MET A 1 -11.69 -24.50 61.09
C MET A 1 -11.83 -24.98 59.65
N LEU A 2 -11.75 -24.09 58.65
CA LEU A 2 -10.55 -23.75 57.84
C LEU A 2 -10.09 -24.97 57.01
N ARG A 3 -10.04 -25.01 55.67
CA ARG A 3 -9.68 -24.01 54.65
C ARG A 3 -10.38 -24.36 53.31
N ILE A 4 -11.11 -23.42 52.72
CA ILE A 4 -11.43 -23.46 51.28
C ILE A 4 -10.14 -23.09 50.56
N LEU A 5 -9.49 -24.06 49.90
CA LEU A 5 -8.32 -23.80 49.06
C LEU A 5 -8.83 -23.17 47.76
N LEU A 6 -8.94 -21.84 47.73
CA LEU A 6 -9.16 -21.06 46.51
C LEU A 6 -7.96 -21.29 45.58
N LEU A 7 -8.08 -22.26 44.68
CA LEU A 7 -7.19 -22.41 43.53
C LEU A 7 -7.41 -21.20 42.61
N LEU A 8 -6.64 -20.14 42.86
CA LEU A 8 -6.44 -19.03 41.93
C LEU A 8 -5.78 -19.59 40.66
N ILE A 9 -6.60 -20.06 39.72
CA ILE A 9 -6.18 -20.32 38.34
C ILE A 9 -5.75 -18.96 37.78
N PRO A 10 -4.47 -18.73 37.44
CA PRO A 10 -4.09 -17.53 36.74
C PRO A 10 -4.71 -17.64 35.36
N LEU A 11 -5.73 -16.82 35.10
CA LEU A 11 -6.28 -16.63 33.77
C LEU A 11 -5.17 -16.01 32.92
N LEU A 12 -4.39 -16.85 32.23
CA LEU A 12 -3.44 -16.43 31.22
C LEU A 12 -4.25 -15.82 30.07
N ILE A 13 -4.50 -14.52 30.17
CA ILE A 13 -5.01 -13.72 29.07
C ILE A 13 -3.85 -13.66 28.07
N PHE A 14 -3.74 -14.66 27.20
CA PHE A 14 -2.97 -14.53 25.96
C PHE A 14 -3.70 -13.49 25.10
N GLY A 15 -3.43 -12.22 25.38
CA GLY A 15 -3.80 -11.13 24.52
C GLY A 15 -3.00 -11.26 23.23
N CYS A 16 -3.55 -11.98 22.25
CA CYS A 16 -3.05 -11.93 20.89
C CYS A 16 -3.32 -10.52 20.33
N VAL A 17 -2.45 -9.56 20.60
CA VAL A 17 -2.35 -8.34 19.77
C VAL A 17 -1.75 -8.76 18.45
N ASN A 18 -2.57 -9.35 17.58
CA ASN A 18 -2.19 -9.75 16.22
C ASN A 18 -2.41 -8.61 15.23
N GLY A 19 -2.15 -7.37 15.64
CA GLY A 19 -2.03 -6.25 14.72
C GLY A 19 -0.60 -6.17 14.24
N LYS A 20 -0.22 -6.96 13.22
CA LYS A 20 1.12 -6.81 12.60
C LYS A 20 1.28 -5.36 12.15
N GLU A 21 2.29 -4.66 12.64
CA GLU A 21 2.56 -3.27 12.28
C GLU A 21 2.82 -3.13 10.76
N ILE A 22 2.26 -2.09 10.13
CA ILE A 22 2.62 -1.76 8.75
C ILE A 22 4.05 -1.21 8.69
N LYS A 23 4.83 -1.64 7.70
CA LYS A 23 6.19 -1.13 7.45
C LYS A 23 6.14 0.35 7.06
N ASP A 24 7.24 1.07 7.31
CA ASP A 24 7.41 2.45 6.83
C ASP A 24 7.15 2.55 5.31
N PHE A 25 6.48 3.63 4.88
CA PHE A 25 6.18 3.86 3.47
C PHE A 25 7.46 4.06 2.66
N LYS A 26 7.49 3.46 1.47
CA LYS A 26 8.53 3.62 0.45
C LYS A 26 7.85 3.61 -0.90
N SER A 27 8.33 4.43 -1.83
CA SER A 27 7.90 4.43 -3.23
C SER A 27 9.14 4.31 -4.10
N ASP A 28 9.02 3.55 -5.20
CA ASP A 28 10.06 3.41 -6.21
C ASP A 28 9.67 4.10 -7.54
N GLY A 29 8.64 4.94 -7.52
CA GLY A 29 8.09 5.57 -8.72
C GLY A 29 7.20 4.58 -9.47
N CYS A 30 7.46 4.35 -10.75
CA CYS A 30 6.65 3.48 -11.59
C CYS A 30 7.15 2.01 -11.61
N SER A 31 7.91 1.59 -10.61
CA SER A 31 8.51 0.26 -10.39
C SER A 31 9.21 -0.36 -11.61
N LEU A 32 8.45 -0.97 -12.53
CA LEU A 32 8.93 -1.65 -13.74
C LEU A 32 8.58 -0.91 -15.04
N PHE A 33 8.11 0.33 -14.92
CA PHE A 33 7.77 1.21 -16.03
C PHE A 33 8.63 2.48 -15.92
N PRO A 34 9.01 3.13 -17.04
CA PRO A 34 9.69 4.42 -16.97
C PRO A 34 8.88 5.43 -16.16
N ASP A 35 9.53 6.27 -15.35
CA ASP A 35 8.85 7.29 -14.54
C ASP A 35 8.29 8.45 -15.38
N ARG A 36 8.82 8.62 -16.59
CA ARG A 36 8.50 9.70 -17.53
C ARG A 36 8.80 9.24 -18.96
N SER A 37 8.35 10.01 -19.93
CA SER A 37 8.62 9.73 -21.33
C SER A 37 10.12 9.76 -21.62
N LEU A 38 10.57 8.82 -22.45
CA LEU A 38 11.95 8.74 -22.92
C LEU A 38 12.20 9.58 -24.18
N ILE A 39 11.13 10.10 -24.80
CA ILE A 39 11.16 10.78 -26.10
C ILE A 39 10.41 12.12 -26.12
N SER A 40 9.61 12.40 -25.09
CA SER A 40 8.85 13.65 -24.91
C SER A 40 9.04 14.20 -23.49
N GLN A 41 8.41 15.34 -23.18
CA GLN A 41 8.48 15.98 -21.85
C GLN A 41 7.36 15.52 -20.90
N GLU A 42 6.58 14.50 -21.28
CA GLU A 42 5.50 13.97 -20.45
C GLU A 42 6.06 13.30 -19.18
N ASP A 43 5.49 13.65 -18.03
CA ASP A 43 5.87 13.11 -16.72
C ASP A 43 4.63 12.61 -16.00
N TRP A 44 4.60 11.31 -15.71
CA TRP A 44 3.52 10.64 -14.98
C TRP A 44 3.99 10.07 -13.64
N CYS A 45 5.23 10.35 -13.21
CA CYS A 45 5.81 9.75 -12.02
C CYS A 45 4.96 10.04 -10.77
N THR A 46 4.42 11.27 -10.68
CA THR A 46 3.54 11.66 -9.57
C THR A 46 2.27 10.80 -9.49
N CYS A 47 1.73 10.32 -10.62
CA CYS A 47 0.62 9.37 -10.61
C CYS A 47 1.02 8.00 -10.03
N CYS A 48 2.23 7.53 -10.34
CA CYS A 48 2.77 6.29 -9.78
C CYS A 48 3.05 6.43 -8.28
N PHE A 49 3.60 7.56 -7.83
CA PHE A 49 3.82 7.85 -6.41
C PHE A 49 2.52 7.81 -5.60
N GLU A 50 1.45 8.42 -6.11
CA GLU A 50 0.13 8.39 -5.47
C GLU A 50 -0.47 6.97 -5.46
N HIS A 51 -0.29 6.22 -6.55
CA HIS A 51 -0.69 4.83 -6.64
C HIS A 51 0.05 3.95 -5.62
N ASP A 52 1.35 4.18 -5.45
CA ASP A 52 2.20 3.52 -4.47
C ASP A 52 1.72 3.70 -3.03
N ILE A 53 1.25 4.89 -2.65
CA ILE A 53 0.66 5.12 -1.32
C ILE A 53 -0.51 4.15 -1.09
N VAL A 54 -1.38 4.00 -2.09
CA VAL A 54 -2.56 3.15 -2.01
C VAL A 54 -2.18 1.66 -2.05
N TYR A 55 -1.19 1.30 -2.87
CA TYR A 55 -0.69 -0.06 -2.97
C TYR A 55 0.07 -0.51 -1.73
N TRP A 56 0.84 0.38 -1.09
CA TRP A 56 1.51 0.12 0.17
C TRP A 56 0.49 -0.19 1.29
N GLN A 57 -0.53 0.65 1.45
CA GLN A 57 -1.55 0.46 2.49
C GLN A 57 -2.42 -0.78 2.22
N GLY A 58 -2.65 -1.16 0.97
CA GLY A 58 -3.53 -2.28 0.61
C GLY A 58 -5.01 -2.03 0.96
N GLY A 59 -5.75 -3.12 1.19
CA GLY A 59 -7.21 -3.08 1.37
C GLY A 59 -7.93 -4.19 0.62
N THR A 60 -9.20 -3.98 0.33
CA THR A 60 -10.08 -4.87 -0.42
C THR A 60 -9.77 -4.91 -1.92
N LYS A 61 -10.31 -5.91 -2.62
CA LYS A 61 -10.20 -6.02 -4.08
C LYS A 61 -10.84 -4.84 -4.81
N ALA A 62 -11.91 -4.27 -4.26
CA ALA A 62 -12.59 -3.11 -4.81
C ALA A 62 -11.73 -1.84 -4.69
N GLU A 63 -11.05 -1.66 -3.56
CA GLU A 63 -10.11 -0.56 -3.37
C GLU A 63 -8.92 -0.66 -4.32
N ARG A 64 -8.39 -1.86 -4.56
CA ARG A 64 -7.36 -2.07 -5.60
C ARG A 64 -7.86 -1.65 -6.98
N LEU A 65 -9.06 -2.09 -7.37
CA LEU A 65 -9.64 -1.70 -8.66
C LEU A 65 -9.80 -0.18 -8.78
N LYS A 66 -10.21 0.48 -7.69
CA LYS A 66 -10.31 1.94 -7.63
C LYS A 66 -8.94 2.61 -7.77
N ALA A 67 -7.92 2.12 -7.07
CA ALA A 67 -6.55 2.62 -7.16
C ALA A 67 -6.00 2.52 -8.59
N ASP A 68 -6.20 1.38 -9.25
CA ASP A 68 -5.70 1.14 -10.60
C ASP A 68 -6.41 2.03 -11.63
N LYS A 69 -7.72 2.25 -11.48
CA LYS A 69 -8.46 3.21 -12.30
C LYS A 69 -7.99 4.64 -12.07
N ALA A 70 -7.71 5.03 -10.82
CA ALA A 70 -7.18 6.35 -10.50
C ALA A 70 -5.80 6.59 -11.15
N LEU A 71 -4.92 5.58 -11.16
CA LEU A 71 -3.65 5.63 -11.89
C LEU A 71 -3.88 5.91 -13.39
N ARG A 72 -4.76 5.11 -14.03
CA ARG A 72 -5.13 5.29 -15.44
C ARG A 72 -5.60 6.72 -15.71
N ASP A 73 -6.52 7.22 -14.89
CA ASP A 73 -7.15 8.51 -15.11
C ASP A 73 -6.15 9.65 -14.88
N CYS A 74 -5.27 9.54 -13.87
CA CYS A 74 -4.19 10.49 -13.63
C CYS A 74 -3.19 10.53 -14.80
N VAL A 75 -2.76 9.37 -15.30
CA VAL A 75 -1.84 9.29 -16.45
C VAL A 75 -2.46 9.95 -17.67
N PHE A 76 -3.71 9.62 -17.98
CA PHE A 76 -4.43 10.24 -19.10
C PHE A 76 -4.55 11.76 -18.94
N GLN A 77 -4.85 12.25 -17.74
CA GLN A 77 -4.93 13.70 -17.49
C GLN A 77 -3.58 14.42 -17.67
N LYS A 78 -2.47 13.76 -17.34
CA LYS A 78 -1.12 14.36 -17.47
C LYS A 78 -0.56 14.31 -18.89
N THR A 79 -0.90 13.28 -19.66
CA THR A 79 -0.27 13.06 -20.98
C THR A 79 -1.22 13.27 -22.15
N GLY A 80 -2.54 13.15 -21.94
CA GLY A 80 -3.51 13.05 -23.03
C GLY A 80 -3.45 11.72 -23.81
N ASP A 81 -2.53 10.82 -23.46
CA ASP A 81 -2.34 9.54 -24.15
C ASP A 81 -3.20 8.44 -23.49
N GLU A 82 -4.36 8.19 -24.11
CA GLU A 82 -5.28 7.15 -23.67
C GLU A 82 -4.70 5.74 -23.79
N LYS A 83 -3.82 5.49 -24.78
CA LYS A 83 -3.20 4.17 -24.99
C LYS A 83 -2.20 3.89 -23.87
N LEU A 84 -1.33 4.85 -23.57
CA LEU A 84 -0.39 4.76 -22.44
C LEU A 84 -1.14 4.48 -21.13
N ALA A 85 -2.17 5.27 -20.84
CA ALA A 85 -2.98 5.10 -19.63
C ALA A 85 -3.60 3.68 -19.54
N LYS A 86 -4.17 3.16 -20.64
CA LYS A 86 -4.73 1.80 -20.69
C LYS A 86 -3.67 0.71 -20.53
N VAL A 87 -2.47 0.91 -21.09
CA VAL A 87 -1.34 -0.03 -20.94
C VAL A 87 -0.86 -0.07 -19.49
N MET A 88 -0.64 1.08 -18.86
CA MET A 88 -0.24 1.15 -17.46
C MET A 88 -1.30 0.54 -16.54
N TYR A 89 -2.59 0.82 -16.79
CA TYR A 89 -3.70 0.16 -16.11
C TYR A 89 -3.63 -1.36 -16.21
N ALA A 90 -3.53 -1.90 -17.43
CA ALA A 90 -3.45 -3.34 -17.65
C ALA A 90 -2.23 -3.95 -16.92
N GLY A 91 -1.09 -3.27 -16.96
CA GLY A 91 0.13 -3.64 -16.26
C GLY A 91 -0.10 -3.81 -14.76
N VAL A 92 -0.66 -2.82 -14.06
CA VAL A 92 -0.91 -2.91 -12.61
C VAL A 92 -2.02 -3.90 -12.26
N ARG A 93 -3.01 -4.11 -13.15
CA ARG A 93 -4.06 -5.14 -12.97
C ARG A 93 -3.47 -6.55 -12.98
N ILE A 94 -2.55 -6.81 -13.90
CA ILE A 94 -1.91 -8.12 -14.05
C ILE A 94 -0.82 -8.30 -13.00
N GLY A 95 0.14 -7.38 -12.91
CA GLY A 95 1.35 -7.51 -12.08
C GLY A 95 1.22 -7.14 -10.61
N GLY A 96 0.22 -6.33 -10.24
CA GLY A 96 0.07 -5.80 -8.87
C GLY A 96 -0.63 -6.73 -7.87
N SER A 97 -0.77 -8.02 -8.19
CA SER A 97 -1.54 -8.98 -7.39
C SER A 97 -0.91 -9.20 -6.00
N PRO A 98 -1.69 -9.25 -4.90
CA PRO A 98 -1.15 -9.58 -3.59
C PRO A 98 -0.65 -11.04 -3.46
N TYR A 99 -0.95 -11.89 -4.45
CA TYR A 99 -0.48 -13.27 -4.52
C TYR A 99 0.88 -13.40 -5.21
N PHE A 100 1.47 -12.30 -5.67
CA PHE A 100 2.81 -12.32 -6.25
C PHE A 100 3.84 -11.93 -5.19
N TYR A 101 4.98 -12.61 -5.22
CA TYR A 101 6.10 -12.34 -4.35
C TYR A 101 6.99 -11.23 -4.95
N ASN A 102 6.41 -10.04 -5.13
CA ASN A 102 7.12 -8.84 -5.58
C ASN A 102 6.99 -7.71 -4.54
N TRP A 103 7.91 -6.75 -4.62
CA TRP A 103 8.00 -5.64 -3.66
C TRP A 103 6.93 -4.58 -3.86
N TYR A 104 6.31 -4.51 -5.05
CA TYR A 104 5.24 -3.58 -5.43
C TYR A 104 3.83 -4.21 -5.43
N ARG A 105 3.62 -5.41 -4.86
CA ARG A 105 2.27 -6.02 -4.78
C ARG A 105 1.29 -5.15 -4.01
N TRP A 106 0.00 -5.34 -4.26
CA TRP A 106 -1.04 -4.84 -3.36
C TRP A 106 -0.80 -5.24 -1.90
N GLY A 107 -0.83 -4.24 -1.01
CA GLY A 107 -0.56 -4.38 0.41
C GLY A 107 0.91 -4.59 0.75
N TYR A 108 1.86 -4.05 -0.04
CA TYR A 108 3.27 -4.33 0.18
C TYR A 108 3.84 -3.82 1.51
N GLY A 109 3.16 -2.87 2.17
CA GLY A 109 3.47 -2.42 3.52
C GLY A 109 3.31 -3.49 4.59
N TRP A 110 2.58 -4.57 4.31
CA TRP A 110 2.27 -5.63 5.28
C TRP A 110 3.06 -6.91 5.00
N SER A 111 2.89 -7.92 5.87
CA SER A 111 3.37 -9.28 5.57
C SER A 111 2.65 -9.85 4.34
N TYR A 112 3.31 -10.77 3.63
CA TYR A 112 2.78 -11.41 2.42
C TYR A 112 1.39 -12.04 2.60
N GLU A 113 1.07 -12.45 3.82
CA GLU A 113 -0.18 -13.15 4.19
C GLU A 113 -1.42 -12.26 4.23
N ARG A 114 -1.27 -10.93 4.21
CA ARG A 114 -2.42 -10.01 4.36
C ARG A 114 -3.42 -10.12 3.23
N LYS A 115 -2.96 -10.27 1.99
CA LYS A 115 -3.79 -10.31 0.76
C LYS A 115 -4.81 -9.18 0.67
N TYR A 116 -6.09 -9.50 0.48
CA TYR A 116 -7.18 -8.52 0.44
C TYR A 116 -7.90 -8.50 1.78
N VAL A 117 -7.55 -7.54 2.63
CA VAL A 117 -8.15 -7.35 3.96
C VAL A 117 -8.39 -5.87 4.15
N GLU A 118 -9.63 -5.49 4.45
CA GLU A 118 -9.99 -4.12 4.80
C GLU A 118 -9.19 -3.66 6.03
N LEU A 119 -8.72 -2.42 6.01
CA LEU A 119 -7.99 -1.86 7.14
C LEU A 119 -8.95 -1.56 8.31
N THR A 120 -8.58 -2.02 9.49
CA THR A 120 -9.21 -1.62 10.76
C THR A 120 -8.97 -0.13 11.05
N LYS A 121 -9.66 0.42 12.05
CA LYS A 121 -9.47 1.82 12.47
C LYS A 121 -8.04 2.06 12.97
N GLU A 122 -7.50 1.10 13.69
CA GLU A 122 -6.14 1.11 14.25
C GLU A 122 -5.10 1.07 13.13
N GLU A 123 -5.31 0.25 12.10
CA GLU A 123 -4.41 0.17 10.94
C GLU A 123 -4.47 1.43 10.08
N LYS A 124 -5.65 2.02 9.89
CA LYS A 124 -5.80 3.34 9.24
C LYS A 124 -5.03 4.42 10.00
N LYS A 125 -5.01 4.36 11.34
CA LYS A 125 -4.20 5.26 12.17
C LYS A 125 -2.69 5.03 11.96
N GLN A 126 -2.25 3.78 11.87
CA GLN A 126 -0.84 3.48 11.56
C GLN A 126 -0.43 4.03 10.19
N VAL A 127 -1.27 3.81 9.16
CA VAL A 127 -1.06 4.36 7.81
C VAL A 127 -0.84 5.87 7.85
N LYS A 128 -1.72 6.59 8.55
CA LYS A 128 -1.61 8.04 8.74
C LYS A 128 -0.27 8.44 9.38
N ILE A 129 0.10 7.81 10.50
CA ILE A 129 1.33 8.11 11.23
C ILE A 129 2.58 7.88 10.35
N LYS A 130 2.61 6.78 9.60
CA LYS A 130 3.75 6.45 8.73
C LYS A 130 3.87 7.42 7.55
N LEU A 131 2.75 7.88 6.98
CA LEU A 131 2.76 8.91 5.94
C LEU A 131 3.19 10.26 6.49
N GLU A 132 2.69 10.67 7.67
CA GLU A 132 3.14 11.89 8.35
C GLU A 132 4.65 11.87 8.57
N LYS A 133 5.19 10.76 9.09
CA LYS A 133 6.63 10.54 9.25
C LYS A 133 7.39 10.64 7.93
N TYR A 134 6.89 9.99 6.87
CA TYR A 134 7.49 10.04 5.55
C TYR A 134 7.62 11.49 5.07
N PHE A 135 6.52 12.25 5.04
CA PHE A 135 6.55 13.63 4.56
C PHE A 135 7.33 14.59 5.47
N SER A 136 7.34 14.37 6.80
CA SER A 136 8.11 15.21 7.72
C SER A 136 9.63 15.00 7.61
N SER A 137 10.07 13.84 7.10
CA SER A 137 11.49 13.49 6.97
C SER A 137 12.19 14.10 5.74
N ASN A 138 11.46 14.85 4.90
CA ASN A 138 11.95 15.41 3.62
C ASN A 138 12.73 14.38 2.76
N PRO A 139 12.14 13.21 2.45
CA PRO A 139 12.81 12.16 1.70
C PRO A 139 13.10 12.64 0.28
N LYS A 140 14.16 12.11 -0.33
CA LYS A 140 14.38 12.30 -1.77
C LYS A 140 13.17 11.71 -2.50
N HIS A 141 12.37 12.59 -3.11
CA HIS A 141 11.16 12.20 -3.81
C HIS A 141 11.54 11.38 -5.05
N PRO A 142 10.93 10.22 -5.32
CA PRO A 142 11.30 9.37 -6.46
C PRO A 142 11.14 10.10 -7.80
N CYS A 143 10.20 11.04 -7.87
CA CYS A 143 9.92 11.86 -9.06
C CYS A 143 10.74 13.15 -9.17
N LYS A 144 11.78 13.37 -8.36
CA LYS A 144 12.65 14.56 -8.41
C LYS A 144 14.06 14.21 -8.86
#